data_AF-A0A0A0D5A8-F1
#
_entry.id   AF-A0A0A0D5A8-F1
#
_cell.length_a   1.000
_cell.length_b   1.000
_cell.length_c   1.000
_cell.angle_alpha   90.00
_cell.angle_beta   90.00
_cell.angle_gamma   90.00
#
_symmetry.space_group_name_H-M   'P 1'
#
loop_
_entity.id
_entity.type
_entity.pdbx_description
1 polymer ?
#
loop_
_entity_poly.entity_id
_entity_poly.type
_entity_poly.pdbx_seq_one_letter_code
_entity_poly.pdbx_strand_id
1 'polypeptide(L)' 'GLRRALGVPVDPVEAVGWDGDALEAQAFAFLAVRSLDRLPLSLPSTTGVPRPMTGGVLHRPLTRAA' A
#
# COMPACT_ATOMS: atom_id res chain seq x y z
N GLY A 1 14.09 22.08 -6.34
CA GLY A 1 12.82 21.36 -6.25
C GLY A 1 12.71 20.37 -7.39
N LEU A 2 11.98 19.26 -7.18
CA LEU A 2 11.89 18.14 -8.13
C LEU A 2 11.53 18.57 -9.56
N ARG A 3 10.61 19.53 -9.72
CA ARG A 3 10.21 20.11 -11.04
C ARG A 3 11.38 20.65 -11.87
N ARG A 4 12.40 21.26 -11.24
CA ARG A 4 13.58 21.79 -11.95
C ARG A 4 14.58 20.70 -12.32
N ALA A 5 14.61 19.61 -11.55
CA ALA A 5 15.66 18.59 -11.65
C ALA A 5 15.33 17.47 -12.64
N LEU A 6 14.06 17.13 -12.85
CA LEU A 6 13.67 15.88 -13.51
C LEU A 6 13.30 16.01 -15.00
N GLY A 7 13.16 17.23 -15.54
CA GLY A 7 12.80 17.43 -16.96
C GLY A 7 11.45 16.85 -17.40
N VAL A 8 10.68 16.33 -16.44
CA VAL A 8 9.34 15.75 -16.60
C VAL A 8 8.34 16.46 -15.69
N PRO A 9 7.04 16.42 -15.99
CA PRO A 9 6.01 16.93 -15.09
C PRO A 9 6.10 16.30 -13.70
N VAL A 10 5.92 17.13 -12.66
CA VAL A 10 5.87 16.68 -11.27
C VAL A 10 4.69 17.38 -10.60
N ASP A 11 3.64 16.60 -10.38
CA ASP A 11 2.36 17.05 -9.84
C ASP A 11 2.04 16.31 -8.54
N PRO A 12 1.28 16.94 -7.63
CA PRO A 12 0.85 16.30 -6.41
C PRO A 12 -0.27 15.27 -6.71
N VAL A 13 -0.50 14.32 -5.80
CA VAL A 13 -1.46 13.23 -6.01
C VAL A 13 -2.91 13.72 -6.07
N GLU A 14 -3.19 14.90 -5.51
CA GLU A 14 -4.48 15.58 -5.58
C GLU A 14 -4.88 15.91 -7.03
N ALA A 15 -3.91 16.04 -7.95
CA ALA A 15 -4.18 16.22 -9.36
C ALA A 15 -4.94 15.03 -9.99
N VAL A 16 -4.86 13.84 -9.38
CA VAL A 16 -5.64 12.65 -9.76
C VAL A 16 -6.76 12.32 -8.77
N GLY A 17 -7.12 13.28 -7.90
CA GLY A 17 -8.22 13.16 -6.94
C GLY A 17 -7.91 12.29 -5.73
N TRP A 18 -6.64 12.05 -5.42
CA TRP A 18 -6.23 11.30 -4.23
C TRP A 18 -5.92 12.25 -3.07
N ASP A 19 -6.07 11.75 -1.85
CA ASP A 19 -5.64 12.42 -0.62
C ASP A 19 -4.23 11.92 -0.26
N GLY A 20 -3.23 12.78 -0.46
CA GLY A 20 -1.83 12.45 -0.19
C GLY A 20 -1.53 12.16 1.28
N ASP A 21 -2.24 12.80 2.20
CA ASP A 21 -2.03 12.61 3.64
C ASP A 21 -2.53 11.23 4.11
N ALA A 22 -3.53 10.67 3.41
CA ALA A 22 -4.10 9.36 3.70
C ALA A 22 -3.50 8.21 2.87
N LEU A 23 -2.67 8.50 1.86
CA LEU A 23 -2.31 7.53 0.82
C LEU A 23 -1.61 6.27 1.37
N GLU A 24 -0.68 6.43 2.29
CA GLU A 24 0.02 5.29 2.91
C GLU A 24 -0.93 4.44 3.77
N ALA A 25 -1.81 5.07 4.54
CA ALA A 25 -2.81 4.37 5.35
C ALA A 25 -3.79 3.57 4.48
N GLN A 26 -4.24 4.15 3.35
CA GLN A 26 -5.07 3.47 2.37
C GLN A 26 -4.35 2.29 1.71
N ALA A 27 -3.05 2.43 1.41
CA ALA A 27 -2.24 1.32 0.90
C ALA A 27 -2.19 0.15 1.89
N PHE A 28 -1.99 0.42 3.19
CA PHE A 28 -2.05 -0.65 4.22
C PHE A 28 -3.43 -1.29 4.32
N ALA A 29 -4.52 -0.52 4.24
CA ALA A 29 -5.88 -1.06 4.23
C ALA A 29 -6.12 -2.00 3.03
N PHE A 30 -5.65 -1.62 1.84
CA PHE A 30 -5.68 -2.47 0.64
C PHE A 30 -4.89 -3.77 0.84
N LEU A 31 -3.68 -3.69 1.42
CA LEU A 31 -2.87 -4.88 1.72
C LEU A 31 -3.55 -5.80 2.77
N ALA A 32 -4.27 -5.24 3.74
CA ALA A 32 -5.01 -6.02 4.72
C ALA A 32 -6.12 -6.86 4.07
N VAL A 33 -6.93 -6.26 3.19
CA VAL A 33 -7.96 -7.01 2.43
C VAL A 33 -7.32 -8.09 1.56
N ARG A 34 -6.23 -7.77 0.86
CA ARG A 34 -5.49 -8.77 0.07
C ARG A 34 -4.93 -9.91 0.90
N SER A 35 -4.48 -9.65 2.12
CA SER A 35 -4.02 -10.67 3.06
C SER A 35 -5.15 -11.64 3.42
N LEU A 36 -6.35 -11.12 3.69
CA LEU A 36 -7.56 -11.92 3.94
C LEU A 36 -7.90 -12.82 2.74
N ASP A 37 -7.76 -12.29 1.51
CA ASP A 37 -8.03 -13.01 0.26
C ASP A 37 -6.86 -13.89 -0.21
N ARG A 38 -5.76 -13.95 0.55
CA ARG A 38 -4.50 -14.63 0.20
C ARG A 38 -3.92 -14.24 -1.15
N LEU A 39 -4.07 -12.97 -1.51
CA LEU A 39 -3.51 -12.37 -2.72
C LEU A 39 -2.08 -11.84 -2.47
N PRO A 40 -1.23 -11.75 -3.52
CA PRO A 40 0.13 -11.24 -3.36
C PRO A 40 0.18 -9.81 -2.79
N LEU A 41 1.04 -9.59 -1.80
CA LEU A 41 1.35 -8.28 -1.20
C LEU A 41 2.73 -7.77 -1.64
N SER A 42 3.62 -8.68 -2.03
CA SER A 42 5.00 -8.40 -2.43
C SER A 42 5.28 -9.07 -3.78
N LEU A 43 6.02 -8.36 -4.63
CA LEU A 43 6.33 -8.77 -6.00
C LEU A 43 7.86 -8.79 -6.21
N PRO A 44 8.37 -9.71 -7.06
CA PRO A 44 9.80 -9.80 -7.32
C PRO A 44 10.42 -8.48 -7.80
N SER A 45 9.70 -7.72 -8.61
CA SER A 45 10.18 -6.47 -9.22
C SER A 45 10.40 -5.33 -8.23
N THR A 46 9.75 -5.35 -7.06
CA THR A 46 9.86 -4.28 -6.06
C THR A 46 10.73 -4.67 -4.87
N THR A 47 10.66 -5.91 -4.39
CA THR A 47 11.36 -6.33 -3.16
C THR A 47 12.30 -7.52 -3.33
N GLY A 48 12.40 -8.12 -4.53
CA GLY A 48 13.28 -9.27 -4.79
C GLY A 48 12.81 -10.61 -4.23
N VAL A 49 11.55 -10.73 -3.80
CA VAL A 49 10.97 -12.02 -3.41
C VAL A 49 10.97 -13.02 -4.59
N PRO A 50 11.09 -14.34 -4.36
CA PRO A 50 11.32 -15.31 -5.42
C PRO A 50 10.14 -15.50 -6.39
N ARG A 51 8.93 -15.15 -5.97
CA ARG A 51 7.68 -15.14 -6.76
C ARG A 51 6.69 -14.19 -6.07
N PRO A 52 5.54 -13.85 -6.67
CA PRO A 52 4.51 -13.10 -5.95
C PRO A 52 4.15 -13.78 -4.61
N MET A 53 4.32 -13.07 -3.50
CA MET A 53 4.13 -13.59 -2.15
C MET A 53 2.94 -12.91 -1.46
N THR A 54 2.03 -13.72 -0.90
CA THR A 54 1.07 -13.25 0.11
C THR A 54 1.79 -12.96 1.43
N GLY A 55 1.12 -12.29 2.37
CA GLY A 55 1.66 -12.04 3.70
C GLY A 55 0.58 -11.54 4.67
N GLY A 56 1.00 -10.94 5.77
CA GLY A 56 0.12 -10.45 6.84
C GLY A 56 -0.27 -11.54 7.84
N VAL A 57 -0.65 -11.10 9.04
CA VAL A 57 -1.17 -11.96 10.12
C VAL A 57 -2.49 -11.37 10.59
N LEU A 58 -3.57 -12.16 10.55
CA LEU A 58 -4.87 -11.72 11.03
C LEU A 58 -4.91 -11.78 12.56
N HIS A 59 -4.90 -10.62 13.19
CA HIS A 59 -5.21 -10.47 14.61
C HIS A 59 -6.67 -10.13 14.77
N ARG A 60 -7.44 -11.02 15.41
CA ARG A 60 -8.83 -10.72 15.76
C ARG A 60 -8.87 -9.85 17.01
N PRO A 61 -9.76 -8.86 17.09
CA PRO A 61 -9.92 -8.08 18.31
C PRO A 61 -10.29 -9.01 19.46
N LEU A 62 -9.69 -8.78 20.63
CA LEU A 62 -10.16 -9.41 21.85
C LEU A 62 -11.55 -8.83 22.13
N THR A 63 -12.59 -9.62 21.95
CA THR A 63 -13.92 -9.24 22.42
C THR A 63 -13.83 -9.11 23.94
N ARG A 64 -13.89 -7.89 24.46
CA ARG A 64 -14.12 -7.69 25.89
C ARG A 64 -15.57 -8.10 26.11
N ALA A 65 -15.80 -9.20 26.82
CA ALA A 65 -17.14 -9.57 27.26
C ALA A 65 -17.72 -8.35 28.00
N ALA A 66 -18.92 -7.93 27.58
CA ALA A 66 -19.69 -6.89 28.25
C ALA A 66 -20.05 -7.31 29.68
#